data_AF-A0AAN8HQP5-F1
#
_entry.id   AF-A0AAN8HQP5-F1
#
_cell.length_a   1.000
_cell.length_b   1.000
_cell.length_c   1.000
_cell.angle_alpha   90.00
_cell.angle_beta   90.00
_cell.angle_gamma   90.00
#
_symmetry.space_group_name_H-M   'P 1'
#
loop_
_entity.id
_entity.type
_entity.pdbx_description
1 polymer ?
#
loop_
_entity_poly.entity_id
_entity_poly.type
_entity_poly.pdbx_seq_one_letter_code
_entity_poly.pdbx_strand_id
1 'polypeptide(L)'
;MMGIAGSGMTGVDGSGMTGVDGSGVMGIAGSGMTGVDGSGMMGIAGSGMTGVDGSGMMGIAGSGMMGIAGSGMTGIAGSGMMGIAGSGMTGIAGSGMMEVMAECFALHKARCFTKSDLRASMDWQ
;
A
#
# COMPACT_ATOMS: atom_id res chain seq x y z
N MET A 1 -2.56 -8.36 -19.11
CA MET A 1 -3.92 -7.90 -19.47
C MET A 1 -3.91 -6.39 -19.47
N MET A 2 -4.35 -5.73 -20.55
CA MET A 2 -4.34 -4.26 -20.65
C MET A 2 -5.64 -3.70 -20.08
N GLY A 3 -5.57 -2.92 -18.99
CA GLY A 3 -6.63 -2.00 -18.58
C GLY A 3 -7.87 -2.67 -18.01
N ILE A 4 -8.01 -2.75 -16.68
CA ILE A 4 -9.30 -3.04 -16.03
C ILE A 4 -9.79 -1.75 -15.40
N ALA A 5 -10.88 -1.18 -15.95
CA ALA A 5 -11.50 0.04 -15.44
C ALA A 5 -12.94 -0.25 -15.01
N GLY A 6 -13.30 0.03 -13.76
CA GLY A 6 -14.66 -0.21 -13.29
C GLY A 6 -14.94 0.15 -11.84
N SER A 7 -16.22 0.34 -11.51
CA SER A 7 -16.69 0.60 -10.15
C SER A 7 -17.41 -0.62 -9.58
N GLY A 8 -17.12 -1.00 -8.33
CA GLY A 8 -17.78 -2.12 -7.64
C GLY A 8 -17.32 -3.50 -8.12
N MET A 9 -16.05 -3.62 -8.53
CA MET A 9 -15.49 -4.89 -9.00
C MET A 9 -15.19 -5.83 -7.83
N THR A 10 -15.46 -7.12 -8.01
CA THR A 10 -15.15 -8.15 -7.02
C THR A 10 -14.35 -9.28 -7.67
N GLY A 11 -13.25 -9.69 -7.06
CA GLY A 11 -12.45 -10.82 -7.51
C GLY A 11 -11.70 -10.57 -8.82
N VAL A 12 -10.79 -9.60 -8.83
CA VAL A 12 -9.89 -9.34 -9.96
C VAL A 12 -8.66 -10.24 -9.82
N ASP A 13 -8.58 -11.24 -10.67
CA ASP A 13 -7.48 -12.20 -10.79
C ASP A 13 -6.71 -11.93 -12.08
N GLY A 14 -5.37 -11.83 -12.00
CA GLY A 14 -4.56 -11.90 -13.20
C GLY A 14 -3.06 -11.81 -12.98
N SER A 15 -2.28 -12.25 -13.97
CA SER A 15 -0.83 -12.04 -14.01
C SER A 15 -0.47 -11.04 -15.13
N GLY A 16 0.52 -10.19 -14.88
CA GLY A 16 0.95 -9.15 -15.82
C GLY A 16 -0.17 -8.14 -16.13
N MET A 17 -0.88 -7.68 -15.09
CA MET A 17 -1.92 -6.65 -15.26
C MET A 17 -1.28 -5.26 -15.29
N THR A 18 -1.67 -4.47 -16.28
CA THR A 18 -1.19 -3.11 -16.48
C THR A 18 -2.40 -2.17 -16.51
N GLY A 19 -2.47 -1.21 -15.58
CA GLY A 19 -3.55 -0.23 -15.49
C GLY A 19 -4.84 -0.82 -14.92
N VAL A 20 -4.90 -1.02 -13.61
CA VAL A 20 -6.15 -1.33 -12.91
C VAL A 20 -6.65 -0.03 -12.30
N ASP A 21 -7.77 0.49 -12.79
CA ASP A 21 -8.42 1.70 -12.25
C ASP A 21 -9.81 1.32 -11.73
N GLY A 22 -10.12 1.62 -10.48
CA GLY A 22 -11.48 1.38 -10.01
C GLY A 22 -11.82 1.84 -8.61
N SER A 23 -13.08 2.20 -8.43
CA SER A 23 -13.63 2.56 -7.13
C SER A 23 -14.41 1.39 -6.51
N GLY A 24 -14.17 1.05 -5.26
CA GLY A 24 -14.90 0.02 -4.52
C GLY A 24 -14.54 -1.40 -4.98
N VAL A 25 -13.26 -1.67 -5.21
CA VAL A 25 -12.78 -2.98 -5.65
C VAL A 25 -12.53 -3.88 -4.43
N MET A 26 -13.09 -5.09 -4.44
CA MET A 26 -12.86 -6.09 -3.39
C MET A 26 -12.15 -7.32 -3.96
N GLY A 27 -10.98 -7.65 -3.43
CA GLY A 27 -10.20 -8.82 -3.80
C GLY A 27 -9.49 -8.63 -5.14
N ILE A 28 -8.26 -8.13 -5.10
CA ILE A 28 -7.35 -8.11 -6.25
C ILE A 28 -6.24 -9.11 -5.96
N ALA A 29 -6.06 -10.12 -6.80
CA ALA A 29 -5.01 -11.12 -6.66
C ALA A 29 -4.20 -11.22 -7.96
N GLY A 30 -2.88 -11.08 -7.89
CA GLY A 30 -2.08 -11.14 -9.10
C GLY A 30 -0.59 -11.01 -8.92
N SER A 31 0.16 -11.35 -9.97
CA SER A 31 1.62 -11.14 -10.02
C SER A 31 1.99 -10.21 -11.17
N GLY A 32 3.00 -9.36 -10.97
CA GLY A 32 3.45 -8.39 -11.96
C GLY A 32 2.40 -7.33 -12.28
N MET A 33 1.80 -6.72 -11.25
CA MET A 33 0.82 -5.67 -11.44
C MET A 33 1.51 -4.30 -11.54
N THR A 34 1.10 -3.49 -12.52
CA THR A 34 1.68 -2.17 -12.77
C THR A 34 0.55 -1.15 -12.90
N GLY A 35 0.60 -0.06 -12.15
CA GLY A 35 -0.42 1.00 -12.18
C GLY A 35 -1.77 0.52 -11.65
N VAL A 36 -1.90 0.38 -10.34
CA VAL A 36 -3.18 0.15 -9.65
C VAL A 36 -3.62 1.48 -9.05
N ASP A 37 -4.72 2.06 -9.53
CA ASP A 37 -5.29 3.31 -9.05
C ASP A 37 -6.75 3.10 -8.63
N GLY A 38 -7.20 3.86 -7.64
CA GLY A 38 -8.60 3.94 -7.28
C GLY A 38 -8.89 4.11 -5.80
N SER A 39 -10.18 4.12 -5.45
CA SER A 39 -10.65 4.48 -4.12
C SER A 39 -11.47 3.37 -3.49
N GLY A 40 -11.24 3.06 -2.21
CA GLY A 40 -11.99 2.05 -1.47
C GLY A 40 -11.67 0.62 -1.91
N MET A 41 -10.38 0.31 -2.09
CA MET A 41 -9.94 -1.04 -2.41
C MET A 41 -9.76 -1.88 -1.15
N MET A 42 -10.21 -3.13 -1.17
CA MET A 42 -10.06 -4.06 -0.06
C MET A 42 -9.45 -5.38 -0.54
N GLY A 43 -8.41 -5.87 0.13
CA GLY A 43 -7.79 -7.16 -0.13
C GLY A 43 -7.00 -7.18 -1.43
N ILE A 44 -5.86 -6.51 -1.47
CA ILE A 44 -4.92 -6.56 -2.61
C ILE A 44 -3.81 -7.54 -2.25
N ALA A 45 -3.64 -8.61 -3.01
CA ALA A 45 -2.64 -9.64 -2.77
C ALA A 45 -1.80 -9.87 -4.04
N GLY A 46 -0.47 -9.78 -3.95
CA GLY A 46 0.34 -10.02 -5.14
C GLY A 46 1.84 -9.92 -4.99
N SER A 47 2.56 -10.32 -6.02
CA SER A 47 4.02 -10.15 -6.10
C SER A 47 4.41 -9.26 -7.27
N GLY A 48 5.44 -8.42 -7.09
CA GLY A 48 5.92 -7.50 -8.12
C GLY A 48 4.88 -6.44 -8.47
N MET A 49 4.37 -5.70 -7.48
CA MET A 49 3.45 -4.60 -7.71
C MET A 49 4.20 -3.29 -7.86
N THR A 50 3.85 -2.48 -8.85
CA THR A 50 4.51 -1.19 -9.08
C THR A 50 3.46 -0.11 -9.34
N GLY A 51 3.58 1.03 -8.67
CA GLY A 51 2.65 2.15 -8.79
C GLY A 51 1.25 1.78 -8.28
N VAL A 52 1.07 1.71 -6.97
CA VAL A 52 -0.24 1.55 -6.33
C VAL A 52 -0.63 2.91 -5.77
N ASP A 53 -1.63 3.58 -6.33
CA ASP A 53 -2.19 4.82 -5.81
C ASP A 53 -3.64 4.60 -5.39
N GLY A 54 -4.09 5.36 -4.40
CA GLY A 54 -5.49 5.30 -4.01
C GLY A 54 -5.83 5.86 -2.64
N SER A 55 -7.13 5.91 -2.35
CA SER A 55 -7.64 6.33 -1.05
C SER A 55 -8.47 5.23 -0.40
N GLY A 56 -8.36 5.06 0.92
CA GLY A 56 -9.12 4.07 1.67
C GLY A 56 -8.80 2.63 1.30
N MET A 57 -7.52 2.28 1.15
CA MET A 57 -7.10 0.91 0.86
C MET A 57 -6.97 0.07 2.14
N MET A 58 -7.44 -1.17 2.12
CA MET A 58 -7.39 -2.08 3.27
C MET A 58 -6.86 -3.45 2.88
N GLY A 59 -5.87 -3.96 3.61
CA GLY A 59 -5.32 -5.30 3.42
C GLY A 59 -4.52 -5.43 2.13
N ILE A 60 -3.33 -4.83 2.08
CA ILE A 60 -2.39 -4.98 0.95
C ILE A 60 -1.32 -5.98 1.37
N ALA A 61 -1.20 -7.11 0.68
CA ALA A 61 -0.25 -8.16 0.99
C ALA A 61 0.61 -8.50 -0.24
N GLY A 62 1.93 -8.56 -0.09
CA GLY A 62 2.75 -8.88 -1.26
C GLY A 62 4.26 -8.89 -1.08
N SER A 63 4.97 -9.12 -2.17
CA SER A 63 6.43 -9.03 -2.20
C SER A 63 6.89 -8.21 -3.41
N GLY A 64 7.94 -7.41 -3.26
CA GLY A 64 8.45 -6.54 -4.32
C GLY A 64 7.46 -5.45 -4.71
N MET A 65 7.01 -4.63 -3.75
CA MET A 65 6.10 -3.52 -4.01
C MET A 65 6.90 -2.22 -4.18
N MET A 66 6.65 -1.46 -5.24
CA MET A 66 7.31 -0.17 -5.47
C MET A 66 6.30 0.94 -5.75
N GLY A 67 6.46 2.10 -5.11
CA GLY A 67 5.62 3.27 -5.33
C GLY A 67 4.19 3.04 -4.85
N ILE A 68 3.98 2.99 -3.52
CA ILE A 68 2.64 2.94 -2.93
C ILE A 68 2.30 4.35 -2.46
N ALA A 69 1.33 5.01 -3.09
CA ALA A 69 0.84 6.33 -2.74
C ALA A 69 -0.61 6.24 -2.25
N GLY A 70 -1.03 7.14 -1.36
CA GLY A 70 -2.44 7.22 -1.00
C GLY A 70 -2.76 7.81 0.37
N SER A 71 -4.05 7.73 0.73
CA SER A 71 -4.53 8.17 2.05
C SER A 71 -5.44 7.12 2.69
N GLY A 72 -5.36 6.98 4.01
CA GLY A 72 -6.20 6.04 4.76
C GLY A 72 -5.93 4.56 4.45
N MET A 73 -4.65 4.18 4.31
CA MET A 73 -4.28 2.79 4.06
C MET A 73 -4.18 1.99 5.36
N THR A 74 -4.66 0.76 5.37
CA THR A 74 -4.66 -0.09 6.58
C THR A 74 -4.18 -1.50 6.24
N GLY A 75 -3.28 -2.07 7.05
CA GLY A 75 -2.82 -3.46 6.93
C GLY A 75 -2.00 -3.72 5.67
N ILE A 76 -0.81 -3.12 5.57
CA ILE A 76 0.13 -3.37 4.46
C ILE A 76 1.18 -4.38 4.92
N ALA A 77 1.24 -5.56 4.31
CA ALA A 77 2.14 -6.64 4.67
C ALA A 77 3.03 -7.04 3.48
N GLY A 78 4.34 -7.12 3.67
CA GLY A 78 5.17 -7.63 2.57
C GLY A 78 6.67 -7.58 2.75
N SER A 79 7.40 -8.03 1.73
CA SER A 79 8.86 -7.94 1.69
C SER A 79 9.33 -7.15 0.47
N GLY A 80 10.40 -6.35 0.62
CA GLY A 80 10.95 -5.53 -0.46
C GLY A 80 9.98 -4.44 -0.91
N MET A 81 9.60 -3.54 0.00
CA MET A 81 8.74 -2.40 -0.30
C MET A 81 9.57 -1.13 -0.49
N MET A 82 9.33 -0.37 -1.54
CA MET A 82 10.06 0.87 -1.82
C MET A 82 9.10 2.02 -2.15
N GLY A 83 9.33 3.22 -1.62
CA GLY A 83 8.58 4.41 -1.99
C GLY A 83 7.12 4.36 -1.53
N ILE A 84 6.90 4.25 -0.21
CA ILE A 84 5.55 4.31 0.37
C ILE A 84 5.28 5.74 0.82
N ALA A 85 4.25 6.39 0.29
CA ALA A 85 3.87 7.77 0.59
C ALA A 85 2.38 7.87 0.94
N GLY A 86 2.04 8.47 2.08
CA GLY A 86 0.63 8.70 2.38
C GLY A 86 0.31 9.21 3.78
N SER A 87 -0.92 9.69 3.95
CA SER A 87 -1.45 10.09 5.26
C SER A 87 -2.40 9.04 5.82
N GLY A 88 -2.38 8.84 7.15
CA GLY A 88 -3.30 7.91 7.82
C GLY A 88 -3.03 6.44 7.52
N MET A 89 -1.76 6.05 7.32
CA MET A 89 -1.37 4.66 7.12
C MET A 89 -1.20 3.94 8.46
N THR A 90 -1.83 2.78 8.63
CA THR A 90 -1.73 1.98 9.86
C THR A 90 -1.44 0.50 9.58
N GLY A 91 -0.66 -0.13 10.44
CA GLY A 91 -0.42 -1.58 10.37
C GLY A 91 0.44 -2.00 9.16
N ILE A 92 1.53 -1.27 8.90
CA ILE A 92 2.53 -1.68 7.91
C ILE A 92 3.52 -2.66 8.57
N ALA A 93 3.64 -3.86 8.01
CA ALA A 93 4.54 -4.90 8.46
C ALA A 93 5.36 -5.43 7.27
N GLY A 94 6.68 -5.41 7.38
CA GLY A 94 7.49 -5.95 6.30
C GLY A 94 8.99 -5.90 6.51
N SER A 95 9.70 -6.68 5.70
CA SER A 95 11.16 -6.72 5.68
C SER A 95 11.70 -6.05 4.41
N GLY A 96 12.78 -5.27 4.54
CA GLY A 96 13.38 -4.56 3.39
C GLY A 96 12.53 -3.40 2.87
N MET A 97 12.01 -2.56 3.78
CA MET A 97 11.32 -1.33 3.43
C MET A 97 12.32 -0.19 3.21
N MET A 98 12.19 0.53 2.09
CA MET A 98 13.05 1.67 1.72
C MET A 98 12.18 2.87 1.33
N GLU A 99 12.58 4.07 1.73
CA GLU A 99 11.87 5.32 1.40
C GLU A 99 10.38 5.30 1.77
N VAL A 100 10.09 5.44 3.07
CA VAL A 100 8.72 5.64 3.57
C VAL A 100 8.55 7.11 3.92
N MET A 101 7.62 7.78 3.27
CA MET A 101 7.30 9.19 3.43
C MET A 101 5.86 9.37 3.91
N ALA A 102 5.64 10.43 4.68
CA ALA A 102 4.36 10.78 5.30
C ALA A 102 3.89 9.85 6.43
N GLU A 103 2.88 10.31 7.16
CA GLU A 103 2.50 10.01 8.55
C GLU A 103 2.13 8.54 8.77
N CYS A 104 3.14 7.68 8.68
CA CYS A 104 3.04 6.25 8.73
C CYS A 104 3.12 5.73 10.16
N PHE A 105 2.01 5.23 10.71
CA PHE A 105 1.97 4.62 12.04
C PHE A 105 2.28 3.12 11.92
N ALA A 106 3.57 2.76 11.92
CA ALA A 106 4.02 1.38 11.80
C ALA A 106 4.15 0.71 13.17
N LEU A 107 3.35 -0.33 13.44
CA LEU A 107 3.43 -1.13 14.65
C LEU A 107 4.24 -2.42 14.41
N HIS A 108 5.43 -2.38 15.02
CA HIS A 108 6.37 -3.43 15.42
C HIS A 108 7.22 -4.21 14.37
N LYS A 109 8.52 -3.88 14.44
CA LYS A 109 9.75 -4.49 13.85
C LYS A 109 10.26 -4.04 12.47
N ALA A 110 9.85 -2.85 12.00
CA ALA A 110 10.71 -1.89 11.28
C ALA A 110 9.99 -0.51 11.27
N ARG A 111 10.54 0.47 11.98
CA ARG A 111 9.81 1.65 12.53
C ARG A 111 9.56 2.76 11.50
N CYS A 112 8.33 3.28 11.48
CA CYS A 112 7.96 4.59 10.94
C CYS A 112 7.32 5.42 12.06
N PHE A 113 7.69 6.70 12.13
CA PHE A 113 7.27 7.64 13.16
C PHE A 113 6.55 8.83 12.54
N THR A 114 5.47 9.27 13.19
CA THR A 114 4.69 10.47 12.83
C THR A 114 5.10 11.65 13.73
N LYS A 115 4.53 12.85 13.54
CA LYS A 115 4.88 14.11 14.26
C LYS A 115 4.98 14.02 15.80
N SER A 116 4.51 12.96 16.44
CA SER A 116 4.61 12.74 17.89
C SER A 116 5.98 12.30 18.39
N ASP A 117 6.86 11.73 17.55
CA ASP A 117 8.23 11.35 17.97
C ASP A 117 9.20 12.54 18.04
N LEU A 118 8.81 13.66 17.42
CA LEU A 118 9.47 14.97 17.55
C LEU A 118 9.23 15.63 18.91
N ARG A 119 8.28 15.15 19.73
CA ARG A 119 8.03 15.70 21.07
C ARG A 119 8.53 14.81 22.21
N ALA A 120 8.81 13.52 21.94
CA ALA A 120 9.35 12.58 22.93
C ALA A 120 10.89 12.42 22.87
N SER A 121 11.56 13.01 21.88
CA SER A 121 13.04 13.12 21.83
C SER A 121 13.56 14.46 22.38
N MET A 122 12.66 15.37 22.75
CA MET A 122 12.95 16.64 23.42
C MET A 122 12.77 16.56 24.96
N ASP A 123 12.79 15.36 25.54
CA ASP A 123 12.93 15.15 26.99
C ASP A 123 14.12 14.19 27.23
N TRP A 124 15.33 14.72 27.04
CA TRP A 124 16.55 14.23 27.71
C TRP A 124 17.10 15.33 28.64
N GLN A 125 16.22 15.90 29.48
CA GLN A 125 16.53 16.63 30.69
C GLN A 125 15.34 16.63 31.64
#